data_AF-N1WEW2-F1
#
_entry.id   AF-N1WEW2-F1
#
_cell.length_a   1.000
_cell.length_b   1.000
_cell.length_c   1.000
_cell.angle_alpha   90.00
_cell.angle_beta   90.00
_cell.angle_gamma   90.00
#
_symmetry.space_group_name_H-M   'P 1'
#
loop_
_entity.id
_entity.type
_entity.pdbx_description
1 polymer ?
#
loop_
_entity_poly.entity_id
_entity_poly.type
_entity_poly.pdbx_seq_one_letter_code
_entity_poly.pdbx_strand_id
1 'polypeptide(L)'
;MAYRRRADHEKLKVWKNWIDQNRLHLESIGLPLTIYQDMDHWEDFLENGHLHWHIDGPSFDVKDLTMDSIKLLYNFLERNYLEQPPTLLQMLRMRLGKNEII
;
A
#
# COMPACT_ATOMS: atom_id res chain seq x y z
N MET A 1 2.55 -8.81 29.82
CA MET A 1 3.02 -7.74 28.91
C MET A 1 4.51 -7.94 28.62
N ALA A 2 4.95 -7.56 27.41
CA ALA A 2 6.35 -7.59 26.90
C ALA A 2 6.87 -8.88 26.22
N TYR A 3 6.24 -9.27 25.10
CA TYR A 3 6.86 -10.13 24.07
C TYR A 3 7.01 -9.43 22.69
N ARG A 4 6.81 -8.11 22.60
CA ARG A 4 6.77 -7.41 21.30
C ARG A 4 8.15 -6.95 20.77
N ARG A 5 9.00 -6.38 21.64
CA ARG A 5 10.22 -5.65 21.23
C ARG A 5 11.28 -6.38 20.37
N ARG A 6 11.39 -7.72 20.40
CA ARG A 6 12.36 -8.44 19.56
C ARG A 6 11.78 -8.90 18.22
N ALA A 7 10.52 -9.32 18.21
CA ALA A 7 9.82 -9.69 16.98
C ALA A 7 9.66 -8.48 16.04
N ASP A 8 9.50 -7.27 16.61
CA ASP A 8 9.42 -6.03 15.83
C ASP A 8 10.71 -5.74 15.05
N HIS A 9 11.90 -5.98 15.61
CA HIS A 9 13.15 -5.68 14.89
C HIS A 9 13.40 -6.61 13.69
N GLU A 10 13.10 -7.90 13.81
CA GLU A 10 13.22 -8.83 12.70
C GLU A 10 12.16 -8.54 11.63
N LYS A 11 10.91 -8.30 12.05
CA LYS A 11 9.84 -7.87 11.14
C LYS A 11 10.16 -6.57 10.41
N LEU A 12 10.72 -5.58 11.10
CA LEU A 12 11.13 -4.31 10.50
C LEU A 12 12.27 -4.49 9.50
N LYS A 13 13.23 -5.39 9.75
CA LYS A 13 14.28 -5.71 8.78
C LYS A 13 13.72 -6.39 7.54
N VAL A 14 12.84 -7.38 7.73
CA VAL A 14 12.17 -8.07 6.63
C VAL A 14 11.33 -7.09 5.82
N TRP A 15 10.56 -6.23 6.49
CA TRP A 15 9.77 -5.16 5.89
C TRP A 15 10.64 -4.20 5.08
N LYS A 16 11.70 -3.65 5.66
CA LYS A 16 12.61 -2.73 4.96
C LYS A 16 13.26 -3.38 3.75
N ASN A 17 13.65 -4.65 3.85
CA ASN A 17 14.22 -5.38 2.72
C ASN A 17 13.18 -5.63 1.62
N TRP A 18 11.94 -5.95 1.99
CA TRP A 18 10.84 -6.09 1.04
C TRP A 18 10.51 -4.76 0.36
N ILE A 19 10.47 -3.66 1.11
CA ILE A 19 10.29 -2.32 0.56
C ILE A 19 11.43 -1.96 -0.36
N ASP A 20 12.69 -2.20 0.01
CA ASP A 20 13.84 -1.88 -0.84
C ASP A 20 13.79 -2.62 -2.17
N GLN A 21 13.40 -3.91 -2.16
CA GLN A 21 13.20 -4.71 -3.38
C GLN A 21 12.05 -4.21 -4.25
N ASN A 22 10.97 -3.71 -3.64
CA ASN A 22 9.78 -3.25 -4.34
C ASN A 22 9.74 -1.73 -4.54
N ARG A 23 10.74 -0.99 -4.05
CA ARG A 23 10.76 0.47 -4.01
C ARG A 23 10.60 1.07 -5.39
N LEU A 24 11.32 0.54 -6.37
CA LEU A 24 11.23 0.99 -7.76
C LEU A 24 9.81 0.80 -8.33
N HIS A 25 9.10 -0.25 -7.94
CA HIS A 25 7.71 -0.46 -8.35
C HIS A 25 6.76 0.51 -7.63
N LEU A 26 6.96 0.74 -6.33
CA LEU A 26 6.15 1.69 -5.54
C LEU A 26 6.33 3.14 -6.03
N GLU A 27 7.56 3.54 -6.34
CA GLU A 27 7.88 4.84 -6.95
C GLU A 27 7.28 4.96 -8.36
N SER A 28 7.30 3.87 -9.16
CA SER A 28 6.67 3.83 -10.49
C SER A 28 5.15 3.95 -10.45
N ILE A 29 4.51 3.41 -9.40
CA ILE A 29 3.06 3.62 -9.15
C ILE A 29 2.78 5.10 -8.84
N GLY A 30 3.76 5.84 -8.32
CA GLY A 30 3.60 7.22 -7.85
C GLY A 30 3.19 7.29 -6.38
N LEU A 31 3.44 6.24 -5.60
CA LEU A 31 3.18 6.27 -4.16
C LEU A 31 4.26 7.10 -3.45
N PRO A 32 3.88 8.07 -2.61
CA PRO A 32 4.84 8.80 -1.80
C PRO A 32 5.48 7.89 -0.76
N LEU A 33 6.76 8.14 -0.47
CA LEU A 33 7.57 7.39 0.49
C LEU A 33 6.91 7.28 1.88
N THR A 34 6.08 8.26 2.24
CA THR A 34 5.32 8.30 3.52
C THR A 34 4.35 7.13 3.67
N ILE A 35 3.84 6.57 2.56
CA ILE A 35 2.87 5.46 2.58
C ILE A 35 3.52 4.16 3.04
N TYR A 36 4.79 3.96 2.71
CA TYR A 36 5.51 2.71 2.99
C TYR A 36 6.75 2.95 3.86
N GLN A 37 6.79 4.07 4.56
CA GLN A 37 7.86 4.43 5.50
C GLN A 37 7.92 3.42 6.66
N ASP A 38 6.76 3.08 7.21
CA ASP A 38 6.60 2.15 8.32
C ASP A 38 5.44 1.17 8.05
N MET A 39 5.44 0.03 8.75
CA MET A 39 4.43 -1.01 8.56
C MET A 39 3.03 -0.50 8.92
N ASP A 40 2.87 0.27 10.00
CA ASP A 40 1.59 0.88 10.38
C ASP A 40 1.01 1.80 9.30
N HIS A 41 1.85 2.62 8.64
CA HIS A 41 1.40 3.50 7.55
C HIS A 41 0.92 2.70 6.34
N TRP A 42 1.61 1.61 6.05
CA TRP A 42 1.24 0.72 4.96
C TRP A 42 -0.07 -0.01 5.26
N GLU A 43 -0.24 -0.52 6.48
CA GLU A 43 -1.49 -1.16 6.91
C GLU A 43 -2.66 -0.17 6.86
N ASP A 44 -2.50 1.05 7.38
CA ASP A 44 -3.52 2.11 7.30
C ASP A 44 -3.90 2.42 5.85
N PHE A 45 -2.91 2.51 4.96
CA PHE A 45 -3.13 2.70 3.53
C PHE A 45 -3.87 1.52 2.89
N LEU A 46 -3.52 0.28 3.23
CA LEU A 46 -4.20 -0.91 2.69
C LEU A 46 -5.66 -1.03 3.16
N GLU A 47 -5.99 -0.48 4.32
CA GLU A 47 -7.36 -0.47 4.83
C GLU A 47 -8.18 0.72 4.27
N ASN A 48 -7.60 1.92 4.24
CA ASN A 48 -8.33 3.16 3.94
C ASN A 48 -8.10 3.71 2.52
N GLY A 49 -7.04 3.27 1.83
CA GLY A 49 -6.60 3.82 0.54
C GLY A 49 -5.95 5.21 0.63
N HIS A 50 -5.73 5.73 1.83
CA HIS A 50 -5.04 6.98 2.12
C HIS A 50 -4.49 6.90 3.55
N LEU A 51 -3.53 7.77 3.90
CA LEU A 51 -3.10 7.91 5.29
C LEU A 51 -4.18 8.67 6.05
N HIS A 52 -5.04 7.95 6.77
CA HIS A 52 -6.14 8.53 7.53
C HIS A 52 -5.66 9.08 8.87
N TRP A 53 -4.74 8.37 9.52
CA TRP A 53 -4.27 8.68 10.88
C TRP A 53 -2.91 9.38 10.92
N HIS A 54 -2.13 9.28 9.83
CA HIS A 54 -0.75 9.78 9.77
C HIS A 54 -0.65 11.05 8.94
N ILE A 55 -0.77 12.21 9.60
CA ILE A 55 -0.78 13.55 8.99
C ILE A 55 0.65 14.11 8.80
N ASP A 56 1.69 13.33 9.09
CA ASP A 56 3.10 13.75 8.97
C ASP A 56 3.59 13.86 7.51
N GLY A 57 2.70 13.72 6.52
CA GLY A 57 3.01 13.80 5.09
C GLY A 57 2.00 14.63 4.30
N PRO A 58 2.30 14.92 3.01
CA PRO A 58 1.33 15.55 2.12
C PRO A 58 0.08 14.68 2.01
N SER A 59 -1.10 15.31 1.99
CA SER A 59 -2.37 14.64 1.78
C SER A 59 -2.31 13.83 0.49
N PHE A 60 -2.24 12.50 0.64
CA PHE A 60 -2.20 11.58 -0.48
C PHE A 60 -3.42 10.68 -0.41
N ASP A 61 -4.25 10.73 -1.45
CA ASP A 61 -5.37 9.81 -1.62
C ASP A 61 -5.10 8.96 -2.88
N VAL A 62 -5.27 7.64 -2.77
CA VAL A 62 -5.27 6.74 -3.92
C VAL A 62 -6.28 7.18 -4.99
N LYS A 63 -7.29 7.97 -4.59
CA LYS A 63 -8.27 8.52 -5.51
C LYS A 63 -7.70 9.55 -6.49
N ASP A 64 -6.62 10.23 -6.13
CA ASP A 64 -5.92 11.21 -6.95
C ASP A 64 -4.89 10.57 -7.91
N LEU A 65 -4.63 9.27 -7.76
CA LEU A 65 -3.77 8.53 -8.69
C LEU A 65 -4.42 8.43 -10.09
N THR A 66 -3.57 8.46 -11.11
CA THR A 66 -3.99 8.19 -12.49
C THR A 66 -4.50 6.75 -12.64
N MET A 67 -5.29 6.50 -13.69
CA MET A 67 -5.80 5.15 -13.97
C MET A 67 -4.66 4.13 -14.17
N ASP A 68 -3.57 4.54 -14.81
CA ASP A 68 -2.38 3.69 -15.01
C ASP A 68 -1.72 3.34 -13.68
N SER A 69 -1.54 4.32 -12.79
CA SER A 69 -1.07 4.10 -11.42
C SER A 69 -1.99 3.16 -10.62
N ILE A 70 -3.31 3.33 -10.75
CA ILE A 70 -4.30 2.47 -10.11
C ILE A 70 -4.19 1.02 -10.62
N LYS A 71 -4.00 0.80 -11.93
CA LYS A 71 -3.79 -0.53 -12.50
C LYS A 71 -2.49 -1.16 -12.02
N LEU A 72 -1.40 -0.39 -11.96
CA LEU A 72 -0.12 -0.86 -11.43
C LEU A 72 -0.24 -1.25 -9.95
N LEU A 73 -0.91 -0.42 -9.15
CA LEU A 73 -1.18 -0.71 -7.74
C LEU A 73 -2.05 -1.95 -7.57
N TYR A 74 -3.11 -2.09 -8.37
CA TYR A 74 -3.97 -3.27 -8.35
C TYR A 74 -3.18 -4.54 -8.65
N ASN A 75 -2.41 -4.58 -9.74
CA ASN A 75 -1.60 -5.74 -10.11
C ASN A 75 -0.54 -6.05 -9.04
N PHE A 76 0.06 -5.02 -8.45
CA PHE A 76 1.03 -5.18 -7.38
C PHE A 76 0.39 -5.81 -6.13
N LEU A 77 -0.75 -5.30 -5.70
CA LEU A 77 -1.47 -5.81 -4.54
C LEU A 77 -2.02 -7.20 -4.80
N GLU A 78 -2.59 -7.47 -5.97
CA GLU A 78 -3.10 -8.79 -6.35
C GLU A 78 -1.98 -9.84 -6.31
N ARG A 79 -0.79 -9.51 -6.84
CA ARG A 79 0.36 -10.43 -6.85
C ARG A 79 0.94 -10.70 -5.46
N ASN A 80 1.01 -9.68 -4.59
CA ASN A 80 1.63 -9.80 -3.27
C ASN A 80 0.66 -10.28 -2.18
N TYR A 81 -0.64 -10.02 -2.34
CA TYR A 81 -1.68 -10.25 -1.33
C TYR A 81 -2.76 -11.23 -1.82
N LEU A 82 -2.41 -12.14 -2.72
CA LEU A 82 -3.33 -13.09 -3.35
C LEU A 82 -4.05 -13.99 -2.31
N GLU A 83 -3.35 -14.37 -1.23
CA GLU A 83 -3.90 -15.18 -0.15
C GLU A 83 -4.78 -14.38 0.82
N GLN A 84 -4.51 -13.07 0.99
CA GLN A 84 -5.21 -12.19 1.93
C GLN A 84 -5.43 -10.81 1.31
N PRO A 85 -6.48 -10.67 0.46
CA PRO A 85 -6.70 -9.44 -0.28
C PRO A 85 -7.13 -8.29 0.66
N PRO A 86 -6.39 -7.17 0.68
CA PRO A 86 -6.73 -6.03 1.52
C PRO A 86 -7.99 -5.31 1.02
N THR A 87 -8.62 -4.52 1.90
CA THR A 87 -9.79 -3.68 1.57
C THR A 87 -9.51 -2.78 0.36
N LEU A 88 -8.30 -2.19 0.30
CA LEU A 88 -7.86 -1.40 -0.83
C LEU A 88 -7.92 -2.16 -2.15
N LEU A 89 -7.50 -3.43 -2.21
CA LEU A 89 -7.57 -4.21 -3.45
C LEU A 89 -9.02 -4.33 -3.94
N GLN A 90 -9.97 -4.55 -3.03
CA GLN A 90 -11.40 -4.60 -3.37
C GLN A 90 -11.92 -3.24 -3.84
N MET A 91 -11.50 -2.14 -3.21
CA MET A 91 -11.86 -0.78 -3.63
C MET A 91 -11.31 -0.47 -5.03
N LEU A 92 -10.05 -0.83 -5.31
CA LEU A 92 -9.44 -0.67 -6.62
C LEU A 92 -10.14 -1.53 -7.67
N ARG A 93 -10.48 -2.77 -7.34
CA ARG A 93 -11.27 -3.65 -8.22
C ARG A 93 -12.61 -3.03 -8.59
N MET A 94 -13.32 -2.45 -7.63
CA MET A 94 -14.58 -1.74 -7.88
C MET A 94 -14.39 -0.49 -8.75
N ARG A 95 -13.29 0.24 -8.58
CA ARG A 95 -12.94 1.38 -9.44
C ARG A 95 -12.59 0.96 -10.86
N LEU A 96 -11.82 -0.12 -11.02
CA LEU A 96 -11.40 -0.64 -12.32
C LEU A 96 -12.57 -1.26 -13.08
N GLY A 97 -13.36 -2.13 -12.44
CA GLY A 97 -14.52 -2.78 -13.07
C GLY A 97 -15.65 -1.81 -13.43
N LYS A 98 -15.75 -0.64 -12.76
CA LYS A 98 -16.66 0.44 -13.19
C LYS A 98 -16.24 1.11 -14.49
N ASN A 99 -14.96 1.02 -14.88
CA ASN A 99 -14.44 1.58 -16.12
C ASN A 99 -14.38 0.57 -17.29
N GLU A 100 -14.80 -0.69 -17.07
CA GLU A 100 -14.95 -1.71 -18.12
C GLU A 100 -16.37 -1.78 -18.71
N ILE A 101 -17.17 -0.71 -18.57
CA ILE A 101 -18.42 -0.54 -19.30
C ILE A 101 -18.22 0.54 -20.36
N ILE A 102 -17.64 0.13 -21.50
CA ILE A 102 -17.81 0.81 -22.79
C ILE A 102 -18.12 -0.26 -23.84
#